data_AF-A0A967IEC3-F1
#
_entry.id   AF-A0A967IEC3-F1
#
_cell.length_a   1.000
_cell.length_b   1.000
_cell.length_c   1.000
_cell.angle_alpha   90.00
_cell.angle_beta   90.00
_cell.angle_gamma   90.00
#
_symmetry.space_group_name_H-M   'P 1'
#
loop_
_entity.id
_entity.type
_entity.pdbx_description
1 polymer ?
#
loop_
_entity_poly.entity_id
_entity_poly.type
_entity_poly.pdbx_seq_one_letter_code
_entity_poly.pdbx_strand_id
1 'polypeptide(L)' 'FTLLTMNQHPLHFDKEYAAKSEFGKPLVNSCLTLSIVAGMSVSDISQKAVANLGWDKIKLTAPVF' A
#
# COMPACT_ATOMS: atom_id res chain seq x y z
N PHE A 1 5.44 -7.53 -1.84
CA PHE A 1 5.63 -6.06 -1.89
C PHE A 1 6.52 -5.58 -0.76
N THR A 2 6.13 -5.74 0.51
CA THR A 2 6.86 -5.13 1.65
C THR A 2 8.37 -5.41 1.69
N LEU A 3 8.81 -6.68 1.62
CA LEU A 3 10.24 -7.02 1.60
C LEU A 3 10.94 -6.63 0.28
N LEU A 4 10.22 -6.69 -0.84
CA LEU A 4 10.75 -6.25 -2.15
C LEU A 4 11.00 -4.74 -2.18
N THR A 5 10.23 -3.96 -1.44
CA THR A 5 10.35 -2.50 -1.33
C THR A 5 11.06 -2.07 -0.05
N MET A 6 11.83 -2.97 0.58
CA MET A 6 12.63 -2.70 1.79
C MET A 6 11.83 -2.23 3.02
N ASN A 7 10.51 -2.38 3.02
CA ASN A 7 9.70 -2.16 4.20
C ASN A 7 9.69 -3.46 5.03
N GLN A 8 10.59 -3.50 6.01
CA GLN A 8 10.83 -4.65 6.89
C GLN A 8 9.95 -4.64 8.15
N HIS A 9 8.90 -3.81 8.20
CA HIS A 9 8.01 -3.78 9.37
C HIS A 9 7.22 -5.10 9.48
N PRO A 10 7.36 -5.87 10.58
CA PRO A 10 6.85 -7.24 10.69
C PRO A 10 5.32 -7.34 10.61
N LEU A 11 4.59 -6.25 10.96
CA LEU A 11 3.13 -6.17 10.80
C LEU A 11 2.64 -6.53 9.38
N HIS A 12 3.48 -6.42 8.35
CA HIS A 12 3.10 -6.69 6.96
C HIS A 12 3.40 -8.11 6.47
N PHE A 13 4.03 -8.97 7.27
CA PHE A 13 4.44 -10.31 6.81
C PHE A 13 4.58 -11.37 7.90
N ASP A 14 4.69 -10.98 9.17
CA ASP A 14 4.80 -11.89 10.30
C ASP A 14 3.44 -12.05 11.00
N LYS A 15 2.90 -13.27 10.92
CA LYS A 15 1.61 -13.63 11.51
C LYS A 15 1.62 -13.60 13.04
N GLU A 16 2.70 -14.03 13.67
CA GLU A 16 2.82 -14.09 15.14
C GLU A 16 2.98 -12.70 15.73
N TYR A 17 3.73 -11.83 15.04
CA TYR A 17 3.81 -10.42 15.39
C TYR A 17 2.43 -9.75 15.24
N ALA A 18 1.77 -9.93 14.10
CA ALA A 18 0.50 -9.26 13.82
C ALA A 18 -0.66 -9.75 14.71
N ALA A 19 -0.65 -11.01 15.16
CA ALA A 19 -1.62 -11.55 16.10
C ALA A 19 -1.63 -10.80 17.46
N LYS A 20 -0.51 -10.16 17.82
CA LYS A 20 -0.36 -9.36 19.05
C LYS A 20 -0.68 -7.87 18.85
N SER A 21 -0.88 -7.45 17.60
CA SER A 21 -1.27 -6.08 17.27
C SER A 21 -2.78 -5.87 17.46
N GLU A 22 -3.22 -4.61 17.49
CA GLU A 22 -4.65 -4.26 17.52
C GLU A 22 -5.46 -4.81 16.34
N PHE A 23 -4.79 -5.17 15.23
CA PHE A 23 -5.42 -5.69 14.02
C PHE A 23 -5.59 -7.22 14.03
N GLY A 24 -4.88 -7.93 14.91
CA GLY A 24 -4.96 -9.39 15.09
C GLY A 24 -4.51 -10.25 13.90
N LYS A 25 -4.09 -9.65 12.78
CA LYS A 25 -3.58 -10.33 11.57
C LYS A 25 -2.75 -9.36 10.71
N PRO A 26 -1.89 -9.85 9.81
CA PRO A 26 -1.01 -9.00 9.01
C PRO A 26 -1.77 -7.97 8.17
N LEU A 27 -1.24 -6.76 8.08
CA LEU A 27 -1.77 -5.69 7.24
C LEU A 27 -1.07 -5.64 5.88
N VAL A 28 -1.82 -5.37 4.82
CA VAL A 28 -1.24 -5.00 3.54
C VAL A 28 -0.48 -3.68 3.67
N ASN A 29 0.72 -3.65 3.10
CA ASN A 29 1.53 -2.45 3.02
C ASN A 29 0.76 -1.33 2.29
N SER A 30 0.68 -0.16 2.93
CA SER A 30 -0.04 1.01 2.42
C SER A 30 0.34 1.43 1.00
N CYS A 31 1.63 1.36 0.67
CA CYS A 31 2.12 1.73 -0.66
C CYS A 31 1.67 0.72 -1.74
N LEU A 32 1.45 -0.55 -1.40
CA LEU A 32 0.88 -1.52 -2.36
C LEU A 32 -0.55 -1.12 -2.72
N THR A 33 -1.37 -0.77 -1.73
CA THR A 33 -2.74 -0.29 -1.94
C THR A 33 -2.75 0.94 -2.84
N LEU A 34 -1.87 1.91 -2.57
CA LEU A 34 -1.74 3.11 -3.41
C LEU A 34 -1.31 2.76 -4.84
N SER A 35 -0.33 1.88 -5.02
CA SER A 35 0.14 1.45 -6.35
C SER A 35 -0.94 0.73 -7.15
N ILE A 36 -1.77 -0.11 -6.51
CA ILE A 36 -2.89 -0.78 -7.18
C ILE A 36 -3.93 0.25 -7.63
N VAL A 37 -4.38 1.13 -6.74
CA VAL A 37 -5.39 2.15 -7.08
C VAL A 37 -4.89 3.11 -8.16
N ALA A 38 -3.62 3.54 -8.08
CA ALA A 38 -3.00 4.36 -9.11
C ALA A 38 -2.88 3.59 -10.44
N GLY A 39 -2.53 2.30 -10.41
CA GLY A 39 -2.46 1.44 -11.60
C GLY A 39 -3.82 1.28 -12.28
N MET A 40 -4.90 1.13 -11.51
CA MET A 40 -6.27 1.01 -12.01
C MET A 40 -6.74 2.25 -12.77
N SER A 41 -6.24 3.44 -12.44
CA SER A 41 -6.63 4.68 -13.10
C SER A 41 -5.79 5.03 -14.32
N VAL A 42 -4.72 4.27 -14.62
CA VAL A 42 -3.76 4.63 -15.68
C VAL A 42 -4.45 4.77 -17.03
N SER A 43 -5.29 3.80 -17.42
CA SER A 43 -5.94 3.80 -18.75
C SER A 43 -6.72 5.07 -19.01
N ASP A 44 -7.34 5.63 -17.98
CA ASP A 44 -8.28 6.73 -18.09
C ASP A 44 -7.64 8.09 -17.80
N ILE A 45 -6.65 8.13 -16.90
CA ILE A 45 -6.13 9.39 -16.34
C ILE A 45 -4.72 9.71 -16.85
N SER A 46 -3.82 8.73 -16.92
CA SER A 46 -2.38 8.99 -17.10
C SER A 46 -1.72 8.25 -18.26
N GLN A 47 -2.47 7.47 -19.05
CA GLN A 47 -1.96 6.68 -20.17
C GLN A 47 -1.11 7.49 -21.17
N LYS A 48 -1.44 8.78 -21.34
CA LYS A 48 -0.75 9.73 -22.22
C LYS A 48 -0.04 10.86 -21.46
N ALA A 49 0.02 10.79 -20.14
CA ALA A 49 0.71 11.80 -19.34
C ALA A 49 2.23 11.64 -19.49
N VAL A 50 2.96 12.76 -19.49
CA VAL A 50 4.43 12.75 -19.58
C VAL A 50 5.05 12.18 -18.30
N ALA A 51 4.52 12.56 -17.13
CA ALA A 51 4.96 12.05 -15.84
C ALA A 51 3.88 12.28 -14.77
N ASN A 52 3.84 11.40 -13.77
CA ASN A 52 3.21 11.69 -12.49
C ASN A 52 4.28 12.27 -11.55
N LEU A 53 4.10 13.52 -11.12
CA LEU A 53 5.10 14.27 -10.35
C LEU A 53 4.80 14.36 -8.85
N GLY A 54 3.67 13.81 -8.40
CA GLY A 54 3.36 13.82 -6.98
C GLY A 54 1.89 13.59 -6.64
N TRP A 55 1.67 13.52 -5.33
CA TRP A 55 0.35 13.42 -4.70
C TRP A 55 0.25 14.45 -3.59
N ASP A 56 -0.93 15.04 -3.40
CA ASP A 56 -1.19 16.04 -2.34
C ASP A 56 -1.87 15.38 -1.12
N LYS A 57 -3.08 14.86 -1.30
CA LYS A 57 -3.93 14.39 -0.19
C LYS A 57 -4.21 12.89 -0.26
N ILE A 58 -3.29 12.09 0.27
CA ILE A 58 -3.49 10.65 0.46
C ILE A 58 -3.94 10.38 1.88
N LYS A 59 -5.08 9.69 2.05
CA LYS A 59 -5.59 9.21 3.34
C LYS A 59 -5.95 7.73 3.23
N LEU A 60 -5.43 6.92 4.12
CA LEU A 60 -5.74 5.49 4.23
C LEU A 60 -6.64 5.32 5.45
N THR A 61 -7.94 5.36 5.24
CA THR A 61 -8.93 5.49 6.31
C THR A 61 -9.26 4.17 7.00
N ALA A 62 -8.87 3.04 6.41
CA ALA A 62 -9.11 1.71 6.96
C ALA A 62 -7.94 0.77 6.60
N PRO A 63 -7.63 -0.21 7.46
CA PRO A 63 -6.65 -1.24 7.16
C PRO A 63 -7.13 -2.14 6.00
N VAL A 64 -6.17 -2.62 5.22
CA VAL A 64 -6.37 -3.67 4.20
C VAL A 64 -5.58 -4.90 4.66
N PHE A 65 -6.10 -6.10 4.37
CA PHE A 65 -5.59 -7.38 4.84
C PHE A 65 -5.29 -8.33 3.67
#